data_AF-A0A1C0BA69-F1
#
_entry.id   AF-A0A1C0BA69-F1
#
_cell.length_a   1.000
_cell.length_b   1.000
_cell.length_c   1.000
_cell.angle_alpha   90.00
_cell.angle_beta   90.00
_cell.angle_gamma   90.00
#
_symmetry.space_group_name_H-M   'P 1'
#
loop_
_entity.id
_entity.type
_entity.pdbx_description
1 polymer ?
#
loop_
_entity_poly.entity_id
_entity_poly.type
_entity_poly.pdbx_seq_one_letter_code
_entity_poly.pdbx_strand_id
1 'polypeptide(L)'
;MRIDTNISQSFGSLNGAIKVTYANNISQTEHSKPINEPVKLNIGNNDTIINARLNGYVNEEIDKRDKILKEHYSKMYQENIKFESPVNHITDKYYTENSPYYIKGLTKEERNIASYTEIRHLTMKGEISEFMYDDAVLKGKKTPVFDDIMRAEENAYNREAVNNQFQTLLNKHGITIPKDEKLTFTIEPNYYTLKINGTKDENLAQAIEDILNKNSENVKQLFFHINYMKSDSSTQFTKEKEDKWNIVNSAKEFTGYNLADLEVKGDRFLAPDGTDLFRIFKNNFDERYPNPGFDKNTILIYYENQLTELARKGFENVPDLVLSIEYENRSFYDIGQKENYGTGKTAWIEEWNIAKTSEYNAAQNKINYKSQYTENPSEFTRSINKYDLANELKDVIGYDLNDLKEENGKFLTSKGEDIFELYKKELQSKYFFSKDLQEAKSDYFGNLLKDFSKIGLNNIPNFETKKEEDLMQILNKIEPLEIYV
;
A
#
# COMPACT_ATOMS: atom_id res chain seq x y z
N MET A 1 -1.93 -4.14 -54.45
CA MET A 1 -0.77 -4.73 -55.14
C MET A 1 -0.03 -5.56 -54.11
N ARG A 2 -0.14 -6.89 -54.20
CA ARG A 2 0.60 -7.86 -53.37
C ARG A 2 2.01 -7.97 -53.93
N ILE A 3 3.04 -7.93 -53.09
CA ILE A 3 4.32 -8.57 -53.39
C ILE A 3 4.84 -9.21 -52.09
N ASP A 4 4.70 -10.54 -52.03
CA ASP A 4 5.51 -11.41 -51.19
C ASP A 4 6.96 -11.41 -51.69
N THR A 5 7.95 -11.42 -50.79
CA THR A 5 9.28 -11.92 -51.13
C THR A 5 9.81 -12.80 -50.01
N ASN A 6 9.65 -14.11 -50.19
CA ASN A 6 10.50 -15.13 -49.58
C ASN A 6 11.82 -15.16 -50.37
N ILE A 7 12.94 -14.84 -49.72
CA ILE A 7 14.25 -15.37 -50.11
C ILE A 7 14.93 -15.84 -48.83
N SER A 8 15.17 -17.15 -48.72
CA SER A 8 15.99 -17.71 -47.66
C SER A 8 17.44 -17.27 -47.83
N GLN A 9 18.08 -16.89 -46.73
CA GLN A 9 19.52 -16.72 -46.69
C GLN A 9 20.09 -17.75 -45.71
N SER A 10 20.81 -18.71 -46.27
CA SER A 10 21.68 -19.62 -45.53
C SER A 10 22.97 -18.88 -45.18
N PHE A 11 23.44 -19.04 -43.94
CA PHE A 11 24.75 -18.55 -43.52
C PHE A 11 25.72 -19.72 -43.43
N GLY A 12 26.60 -19.80 -44.43
CA GLY A 12 27.83 -20.58 -44.34
C GLY A 12 28.90 -19.78 -43.61
N SER A 13 29.44 -20.33 -42.53
CA SER A 13 30.55 -19.75 -41.76
C SER A 13 31.86 -19.95 -42.52
N LEU A 14 32.58 -18.87 -42.82
CA LEU A 14 34.02 -18.88 -43.07
C LEU A 14 34.63 -17.54 -42.65
N ASN A 15 35.58 -17.63 -41.72
CA ASN A 15 36.53 -16.60 -41.26
C ASN A 15 35.91 -15.39 -40.54
N GLY A 16 35.80 -15.57 -39.22
CA GLY A 16 35.32 -14.58 -38.27
C GLY A 16 36.01 -13.23 -38.36
N ALA A 17 35.23 -12.22 -38.76
CA ALA A 17 35.32 -10.83 -38.32
C ALA A 17 34.09 -10.09 -38.86
N ILE A 18 33.00 -10.05 -38.10
CA ILE A 18 31.88 -9.13 -38.39
C ILE A 18 32.19 -7.82 -37.68
N LYS A 19 32.44 -6.77 -38.46
CA LYS A 19 32.60 -5.40 -37.97
C LYS A 19 31.21 -4.79 -37.83
N VAL A 20 30.70 -4.65 -36.61
CA VAL A 20 29.44 -3.93 -36.35
C VAL A 20 29.78 -2.54 -35.85
N THR A 21 29.53 -1.52 -36.67
CA THR A 21 29.52 -0.11 -36.24
C THR A 21 28.24 0.17 -35.47
N TYR A 22 28.35 0.33 -34.15
CA TYR A 22 27.29 0.89 -33.31
C TYR A 22 27.40 2.43 -33.35
N ALA A 23 26.37 3.10 -33.84
CA ALA A 23 26.20 4.53 -33.68
C ALA A 23 25.38 4.79 -32.40
N ASN A 24 26.06 4.90 -31.26
CA ASN A 24 25.47 5.45 -30.05
C ASN A 24 25.89 6.91 -29.91
N ASN A 25 24.96 7.83 -30.14
CA ASN A 25 25.06 9.21 -29.70
C ASN A 25 24.80 9.26 -28.20
N ILE A 26 25.85 9.14 -27.38
CA ILE A 26 25.83 9.59 -26.00
C ILE A 26 27.12 10.36 -25.72
N SER A 27 26.93 11.60 -25.28
CA SER A 27 27.96 12.59 -24.96
C SER A 27 28.96 12.08 -23.93
N GLN A 28 30.22 12.41 -24.20
CA GLN A 28 31.41 12.06 -23.43
C GLN A 28 31.45 12.71 -22.05
N THR A 29 31.90 11.97 -21.03
CA THR A 29 32.91 12.42 -20.06
C THR A 29 33.69 11.21 -19.49
N GLU A 30 34.94 11.11 -19.92
CA GLU A 30 36.16 10.59 -19.29
C GLU A 30 36.15 9.31 -18.41
N HIS A 31 36.74 8.22 -18.94
CA HIS A 31 38.13 7.81 -18.65
C HIS A 31 38.51 6.58 -19.49
N SER A 32 39.54 6.75 -20.32
CA SER A 32 40.08 5.74 -21.24
C SER A 32 40.90 4.67 -20.52
N LYS A 33 40.53 3.39 -20.69
CA LYS A 33 41.40 2.23 -20.46
C LYS A 33 41.67 1.51 -21.79
N PRO A 34 42.89 0.96 -22.01
CA PRO A 34 43.33 0.46 -23.31
C PRO A 34 42.55 -0.79 -23.77
N ILE A 35 42.16 -0.75 -25.05
CA ILE A 35 41.42 -1.79 -25.79
C ILE A 35 42.36 -2.95 -26.11
N ASN A 36 42.67 -3.81 -25.13
CA ASN A 36 43.37 -5.09 -25.38
C ASN A 36 43.18 -6.12 -24.25
N GLU A 37 42.09 -6.06 -23.49
CA GLU A 37 41.65 -7.21 -22.71
C GLU A 37 40.77 -8.10 -23.61
N PRO A 38 40.97 -9.43 -23.64
CA PRO A 38 40.03 -10.31 -24.29
C PRO A 38 38.67 -10.12 -23.61
N VAL A 39 37.74 -9.49 -24.33
CA VAL A 39 36.33 -9.47 -23.93
C VAL A 39 35.92 -10.93 -23.83
N LYS A 40 35.73 -11.43 -22.61
CA LYS A 40 34.97 -12.66 -22.40
C LYS A 40 33.56 -12.37 -22.90
N LEU A 41 33.33 -12.71 -24.17
CA LEU A 41 32.01 -12.93 -24.70
C LEU A 41 31.44 -14.07 -23.87
N ASN A 42 30.72 -13.71 -22.81
CA ASN A 42 29.75 -14.60 -22.22
C ASN A 42 28.73 -14.83 -23.33
N ILE A 43 28.89 -15.93 -24.06
CA ILE A 43 27.76 -16.55 -24.75
C ILE A 43 26.92 -17.16 -23.63
N GLY A 44 26.30 -16.29 -22.82
CA GLY A 44 25.40 -16.68 -21.77
C GLY A 44 24.23 -17.40 -22.42
N ASN A 45 23.81 -18.51 -21.84
CA ASN A 45 22.61 -19.22 -22.25
C ASN A 45 21.46 -18.21 -22.41
N ASN A 46 21.02 -17.97 -23.64
CA ASN A 46 19.91 -17.07 -23.99
C ASN A 46 18.54 -17.58 -23.50
N ASP A 47 18.49 -18.34 -22.41
CA ASP A 47 17.26 -18.89 -21.86
C ASP A 47 16.50 -17.79 -21.14
N THR A 48 15.18 -17.74 -21.35
CA THR A 48 14.30 -16.79 -20.69
C THR A 48 14.44 -16.94 -19.18
N ILE A 49 14.82 -15.86 -18.50
CA ILE A 49 14.83 -15.79 -17.04
C ILE A 49 13.50 -15.20 -16.58
N ILE A 50 12.83 -15.91 -15.68
CA ILE A 50 11.63 -15.44 -14.99
C ILE A 50 12.03 -14.30 -14.06
N ASN A 51 11.30 -13.20 -14.08
CA ASN A 51 11.47 -12.10 -13.13
C ASN A 51 10.39 -12.18 -12.06
N ALA A 52 10.78 -12.48 -10.83
CA ALA A 52 9.85 -12.68 -9.71
C ALA A 52 8.94 -11.47 -9.43
N ARG A 53 9.43 -10.26 -9.71
CA ARG A 53 8.74 -8.99 -9.49
C ARG A 53 9.36 -7.90 -10.36
N LEU A 54 8.87 -6.66 -10.24
CA LEU A 54 9.36 -5.49 -10.99
C LEU A 54 9.22 -5.67 -12.50
N ASN A 55 8.13 -6.29 -12.95
CA ASN A 55 7.87 -6.54 -14.38
C ASN A 55 7.39 -5.30 -15.14
N GLY A 56 7.54 -4.09 -14.58
CA GLY A 56 7.12 -2.84 -15.21
C GLY A 56 5.65 -2.49 -14.99
N TYR A 57 5.06 -2.90 -13.85
CA TYR A 57 3.73 -2.45 -13.46
C TYR A 57 3.71 -0.92 -13.33
N VAL A 58 2.65 -0.31 -13.85
CA VAL A 58 2.37 1.12 -13.73
C VAL A 58 0.94 1.25 -13.24
N ASN A 59 0.76 1.93 -12.09
CA ASN A 59 -0.59 2.22 -11.61
C ASN A 59 -1.20 3.35 -12.44
N GLU A 60 -2.34 3.08 -13.09
CA GLU A 60 -2.96 3.99 -14.04
C GLU A 60 -3.41 5.31 -13.42
N GLU A 61 -3.94 5.26 -12.19
CA GLU A 61 -4.41 6.48 -11.49
C GLU A 61 -3.24 7.36 -11.05
N ILE A 62 -2.12 6.77 -10.62
CA ILE A 62 -0.87 7.51 -10.35
C ILE A 62 -0.31 8.11 -11.63
N ASP A 63 -0.16 7.34 -12.70
CA ASP A 63 0.38 7.83 -13.98
C ASP A 63 -0.48 8.99 -14.53
N LYS A 64 -1.81 8.90 -14.39
CA LYS A 64 -2.73 9.98 -14.74
C LYS A 64 -2.51 11.25 -13.90
N ARG A 65 -2.34 11.12 -12.58
CA ARG A 65 -2.07 12.26 -11.69
C ARG A 65 -0.73 12.91 -12.03
N ASP A 66 0.30 12.10 -12.23
CA ASP A 66 1.65 12.55 -12.59
C ASP A 66 1.62 13.31 -13.92
N LYS A 67 0.89 12.83 -14.93
CA LYS A 67 0.72 13.53 -16.21
C LYS A 67 0.07 14.91 -16.04
N ILE A 68 -0.98 15.02 -15.22
CA ILE A 68 -1.66 16.29 -14.96
C ILE A 68 -0.73 17.29 -14.28
N LEU A 69 -0.02 16.84 -13.24
CA LEU A 69 0.91 17.69 -12.48
C LEU A 69 2.11 18.10 -13.33
N LYS A 70 2.66 17.15 -14.10
CA LYS A 70 3.75 17.38 -15.04
C LYS A 70 3.39 18.43 -16.09
N GLU A 71 2.22 18.33 -16.71
CA GLU A 71 1.75 19.31 -17.68
C GLU A 71 1.62 20.70 -17.03
N HIS A 72 0.99 20.78 -15.86
CA HIS A 72 0.79 22.03 -15.14
C HIS A 72 2.12 22.70 -14.76
N TYR A 73 3.01 21.99 -14.07
CA TYR A 73 4.25 22.57 -13.54
C TYR A 73 5.30 22.83 -14.62
N SER A 74 5.28 22.07 -15.72
CA SER A 74 6.09 22.41 -16.90
C SER A 74 5.66 23.77 -17.49
N LYS A 75 4.35 24.04 -17.54
CA LYS A 75 3.83 25.33 -17.99
C LYS A 75 4.18 26.46 -17.02
N MET A 76 3.97 26.25 -15.72
CA MET A 76 4.30 27.25 -14.68
C MET A 76 5.79 27.60 -14.68
N TYR A 77 6.68 26.62 -14.86
CA TYR A 77 8.11 26.88 -15.00
C TYR A 77 8.40 27.82 -16.19
N GLN A 78 7.85 27.55 -17.37
CA GLN A 78 8.04 28.39 -18.56
C GLN A 78 7.48 29.81 -18.41
N GLU A 79 6.45 29.99 -17.57
CA GLU A 79 5.90 31.30 -17.25
C GLU A 79 6.78 32.05 -16.23
N ASN A 80 7.17 31.39 -15.14
CA ASN A 80 7.91 32.00 -14.04
C ASN A 80 9.30 32.50 -14.48
N ILE A 81 10.01 31.79 -15.38
CA ILE A 81 11.34 32.20 -15.85
C ILE A 81 11.33 33.46 -16.74
N LYS A 82 10.16 33.96 -17.14
CA LYS A 82 10.05 35.21 -17.92
C LYS A 82 10.14 36.46 -17.04
N PHE A 83 10.03 36.30 -15.72
CA PHE A 83 10.10 37.40 -14.76
C PHE A 83 11.55 37.68 -14.35
N GLU A 84 11.85 38.94 -14.05
CA GLU A 84 13.18 39.37 -13.61
C GLU A 84 13.63 38.66 -12.32
N SER A 85 12.69 38.44 -11.39
CA SER A 85 12.89 37.60 -10.20
C SER A 85 11.81 36.52 -10.12
N PRO A 86 12.06 35.32 -10.67
CA PRO A 86 11.09 34.22 -10.67
C PRO A 86 10.63 33.80 -9.28
N VAL A 87 11.53 33.80 -8.29
CA VAL A 87 11.21 33.42 -6.90
C VAL A 87 10.29 34.45 -6.25
N ASN A 88 10.54 35.76 -6.46
CA ASN A 88 9.66 36.81 -5.95
C ASN A 88 8.29 36.74 -6.64
N HIS A 89 8.26 36.48 -7.96
CA HIS A 89 7.01 36.28 -8.69
C HIS A 89 6.17 35.13 -8.11
N ILE A 90 6.78 33.97 -7.80
CA ILE A 90 6.08 32.87 -7.14
C ILE A 90 5.59 33.27 -5.75
N THR A 91 6.43 33.96 -4.97
CA THR A 91 6.03 34.45 -3.64
C THR A 91 4.80 35.35 -3.74
N ASP A 92 4.76 36.23 -4.74
CA ASP A 92 3.65 37.12 -5.02
C ASP A 92 2.37 36.38 -5.43
N LYS A 93 2.47 35.31 -6.23
CA LYS A 93 1.33 34.46 -6.61
C LYS A 93 0.64 33.84 -5.40
N TYR A 94 1.41 33.37 -4.40
CA TYR A 94 0.88 32.54 -3.33
C TYR A 94 0.69 33.25 -1.99
N TYR A 95 1.48 34.29 -1.68
CA TYR A 95 1.51 34.91 -0.35
C TYR A 95 1.26 36.43 -0.30
N THR A 96 1.32 37.14 -1.44
CA THR A 96 1.12 38.60 -1.47
C THR A 96 -0.29 38.98 -1.95
N GLU A 97 -1.25 39.19 -1.05
CA GLU A 97 -2.67 39.42 -1.41
C GLU A 97 -2.91 40.61 -2.35
N ASN A 98 -2.09 41.66 -2.25
CA ASN A 98 -2.19 42.86 -3.07
C ASN A 98 -1.48 42.74 -4.43
N SER A 99 -0.83 41.61 -4.71
CA SER A 99 -0.15 41.40 -5.99
C SER A 99 -1.17 41.22 -7.12
N PRO A 100 -0.92 41.77 -8.33
CA PRO A 100 -1.74 41.48 -9.50
C PRO A 100 -1.69 40.00 -9.92
N TYR A 101 -0.74 39.23 -9.40
CA TYR A 101 -0.58 37.80 -9.69
C TYR A 101 -1.18 36.88 -8.62
N TYR A 102 -1.75 37.44 -7.54
CA TYR A 102 -2.22 36.66 -6.40
C TYR A 102 -3.34 35.67 -6.78
N ILE A 103 -3.11 34.39 -6.50
CA ILE A 103 -4.06 33.31 -6.75
C ILE A 103 -5.06 33.25 -5.59
N LYS A 104 -6.35 33.39 -5.90
CA LYS A 104 -7.45 33.32 -4.93
C LYS A 104 -8.01 31.89 -4.82
N GLY A 105 -8.69 31.61 -3.70
CA GLY A 105 -9.44 30.35 -3.51
C GLY A 105 -8.59 29.14 -3.09
N LEU A 106 -7.31 29.34 -2.75
CA LEU A 106 -6.44 28.31 -2.17
C LEU A 106 -6.37 28.44 -0.65
N THR A 107 -6.39 27.30 0.03
CA THR A 107 -6.05 27.16 1.46
C THR A 107 -4.57 27.42 1.69
N LYS A 108 -4.18 27.62 2.96
CA LYS A 108 -2.76 27.76 3.33
C LYS A 108 -1.91 26.57 2.87
N GLU A 109 -2.43 25.36 3.02
CA GLU A 109 -1.70 24.15 2.64
C GLU A 109 -1.56 24.02 1.12
N GLU A 110 -2.65 24.24 0.38
CA GLU A 110 -2.61 24.28 -1.09
C GLU A 110 -1.61 25.32 -1.62
N ARG A 111 -1.49 26.48 -0.96
CA ARG A 111 -0.49 27.52 -1.30
C ARG A 111 0.93 27.04 -1.05
N ASN A 112 1.18 26.41 0.10
CA ASN A 112 2.50 25.89 0.46
C ASN A 112 2.97 24.84 -0.55
N ILE A 113 2.10 23.87 -0.87
CA ILE A 113 2.40 22.79 -1.82
C ILE A 113 2.72 23.37 -3.20
N ALA A 114 1.87 24.24 -3.72
CA ALA A 114 2.06 24.82 -5.05
C ALA A 114 3.31 25.69 -5.13
N SER A 115 3.52 26.57 -4.16
CA SER A 115 4.71 27.42 -4.08
C SER A 115 6.00 26.60 -3.96
N TYR A 116 6.02 25.60 -3.08
CA TYR A 116 7.17 24.70 -2.91
C TYR A 116 7.50 23.97 -4.20
N THR A 117 6.48 23.43 -4.87
CA THR A 117 6.65 22.68 -6.11
C THR A 117 7.21 23.56 -7.24
N GLU A 118 6.66 24.76 -7.44
CA GLU A 118 7.19 25.70 -8.45
C GLU A 118 8.63 26.14 -8.15
N ILE A 119 8.95 26.45 -6.88
CA ILE A 119 10.31 26.82 -6.47
C ILE A 119 11.28 25.66 -6.70
N ARG A 120 10.90 24.43 -6.33
CA ARG A 120 11.73 23.24 -6.55
C ARG A 120 12.04 23.05 -8.03
N HIS A 121 11.03 23.15 -8.90
CA HIS A 121 11.24 23.05 -10.36
C HIS A 121 12.14 24.18 -10.90
N LEU A 122 12.06 25.41 -10.36
CA LEU A 122 13.01 26.46 -10.70
C LEU A 122 14.45 26.09 -10.29
N THR A 123 14.66 25.61 -9.07
CA THR A 123 16.00 25.21 -8.59
C THR A 123 16.58 24.05 -9.42
N MET A 124 15.72 23.20 -9.96
CA MET A 124 16.07 22.08 -10.84
C MET A 124 16.06 22.46 -12.33
N LYS A 125 16.00 23.75 -12.68
CA LYS A 125 16.03 24.24 -14.08
C LYS A 125 14.95 23.63 -14.98
N GLY A 126 13.77 23.39 -14.41
CA GLY A 126 12.61 22.83 -15.10
C GLY A 126 12.60 21.30 -15.17
N GLU A 127 13.60 20.62 -14.59
CA GLU A 127 13.52 19.17 -14.40
C GLU A 127 12.40 18.84 -13.41
N ILE A 128 11.66 17.79 -13.75
CA ILE A 128 10.47 17.40 -12.99
C ILE A 128 10.90 16.62 -11.77
N SER A 129 10.44 17.10 -10.62
CA SER A 129 10.65 16.47 -9.34
C SER A 129 9.46 15.60 -8.94
N GLU A 130 9.59 14.85 -7.84
CA GLU A 130 8.44 14.21 -7.18
C GLU A 130 7.33 15.22 -6.90
N PHE A 131 6.08 14.79 -7.08
CA PHE A 131 4.89 15.60 -6.84
C PHE A 131 4.21 15.23 -5.53
N MET A 132 3.51 16.21 -4.94
CA MET A 132 2.61 15.97 -3.82
C MET A 132 1.19 15.73 -4.35
N TYR A 133 0.59 14.58 -4.07
CA TYR A 133 -0.79 14.30 -4.54
C TYR A 133 -1.87 15.09 -3.80
N ASP A 134 -1.49 15.84 -2.76
CA ASP A 134 -2.38 16.78 -2.09
C ASP A 134 -2.57 18.11 -2.82
N ASP A 135 -1.86 18.32 -3.93
CA ASP A 135 -1.92 19.52 -4.75
C ASP A 135 -3.34 19.95 -5.19
N ALA A 136 -3.57 21.26 -5.18
CA ALA A 136 -4.81 21.89 -5.65
C ALA A 136 -5.09 21.67 -7.14
N VAL A 137 -4.06 21.44 -7.96
CA VAL A 137 -4.20 21.11 -9.40
C VAL A 137 -5.02 19.83 -9.61
N LEU A 138 -4.98 18.92 -8.63
CA LEU A 138 -5.73 17.67 -8.64
C LEU A 138 -7.12 17.80 -7.98
N LYS A 139 -7.50 18.97 -7.47
CA LYS A 139 -8.79 19.19 -6.79
C LYS A 139 -9.97 18.79 -7.69
N GLY A 140 -10.89 17.99 -7.15
CA GLY A 140 -12.03 17.44 -7.90
C GLY A 140 -11.67 16.33 -8.91
N LYS A 141 -10.40 15.92 -8.99
CA LYS A 141 -9.90 14.87 -9.89
C LYS A 141 -9.25 13.70 -9.13
N LYS A 142 -9.28 13.71 -7.80
CA LYS A 142 -8.68 12.68 -6.94
C LYS A 142 -9.68 11.54 -6.73
N THR A 143 -9.42 10.39 -7.30
CA THR A 143 -9.93 9.10 -6.81
C THR A 143 -9.05 8.68 -5.63
N PRO A 144 -9.53 8.15 -4.50
CA PRO A 144 -8.64 7.63 -3.48
C PRO A 144 -7.76 6.51 -4.06
N VAL A 145 -6.50 6.47 -3.63
CA VAL A 145 -5.55 5.42 -3.99
C VAL A 145 -5.03 4.83 -2.68
N PHE A 146 -4.99 3.51 -2.59
CA PHE A 146 -4.63 2.79 -1.38
C PHE A 146 -3.40 1.92 -1.66
N ASP A 147 -2.35 2.08 -0.87
CA ASP A 147 -1.06 1.40 -1.09
C ASP A 147 -1.18 -0.13 -1.13
N ASP A 148 -2.08 -0.69 -0.32
CA ASP A 148 -2.30 -2.14 -0.27
C ASP A 148 -3.09 -2.68 -1.47
N ILE A 149 -4.03 -1.89 -2.01
CA ILE A 149 -4.67 -2.19 -3.30
C ILE A 149 -3.65 -2.12 -4.42
N MET A 150 -2.84 -1.06 -4.47
CA MET A 150 -1.79 -0.93 -5.49
C MET A 150 -0.82 -2.09 -5.47
N ARG A 151 -0.38 -2.51 -4.28
CA ARG A 151 0.49 -3.68 -4.13
C ARG A 151 -0.21 -4.96 -4.62
N ALA A 152 -1.50 -5.12 -4.36
CA ALA A 152 -2.26 -6.26 -4.87
C ALA A 152 -2.39 -6.24 -6.41
N GLU A 153 -2.64 -5.08 -7.01
CA GLU A 153 -2.66 -4.90 -8.47
C GLU A 153 -1.28 -5.19 -9.10
N GLU A 154 -0.21 -4.68 -8.49
CA GLU A 154 1.16 -4.98 -8.91
C GLU A 154 1.46 -6.48 -8.82
N ASN A 155 1.02 -7.14 -7.74
CA ASN A 155 1.17 -8.57 -7.55
C ASN A 155 0.43 -9.38 -8.64
N ALA A 156 -0.81 -9.00 -8.97
CA ALA A 156 -1.58 -9.60 -10.06
C ALA A 156 -0.87 -9.40 -11.42
N TYR A 157 -0.36 -8.20 -11.69
CA TYR A 157 0.42 -7.92 -12.89
C TYR A 157 1.69 -8.78 -12.97
N ASN A 158 2.45 -8.86 -11.87
CA ASN A 158 3.66 -9.66 -11.79
C ASN A 158 3.35 -11.15 -12.02
N ARG A 159 2.22 -11.66 -11.50
CA ARG A 159 1.78 -13.04 -11.75
C ARG A 159 1.56 -13.31 -13.24
N GLU A 160 0.85 -12.43 -13.94
CA GLU A 160 0.64 -12.55 -15.39
C GLU A 160 1.94 -12.46 -16.19
N ALA A 161 2.87 -11.59 -15.78
CA ALA A 161 4.19 -11.50 -16.39
C ALA A 161 5.00 -12.80 -16.20
N VAL A 162 4.99 -13.38 -14.99
CA VAL A 162 5.64 -14.66 -14.69
C VAL A 162 5.01 -15.81 -15.49
N ASN A 163 3.67 -15.86 -15.59
CA ASN A 163 2.96 -16.83 -16.42
C ASN A 163 3.45 -16.77 -17.88
N ASN A 164 3.57 -15.56 -18.44
CA ASN A 164 4.03 -15.36 -19.81
C ASN A 164 5.49 -15.76 -20.00
N GLN A 165 6.38 -15.36 -19.09
CA GLN A 165 7.80 -15.72 -19.13
C GLN A 165 8.00 -17.23 -19.04
N PHE A 166 7.26 -17.89 -18.14
CA PHE A 166 7.27 -19.34 -18.01
C PHE A 166 6.77 -20.02 -19.29
N GLN A 167 5.67 -19.54 -19.89
CA GLN A 167 5.20 -20.07 -21.17
C GLN A 167 6.22 -19.87 -22.29
N THR A 168 6.88 -18.72 -22.37
CA THR A 168 7.96 -18.48 -23.33
C THR A 168 9.09 -19.49 -23.16
N LEU A 169 9.46 -19.79 -21.92
CA LEU A 169 10.47 -20.80 -21.60
C LEU A 169 10.02 -22.18 -22.11
N LEU A 170 8.81 -22.64 -21.77
CA LEU A 170 8.28 -23.92 -22.24
C LEU A 170 8.27 -24.02 -23.78
N ASN A 171 7.76 -22.97 -24.45
CA ASN A 171 7.69 -22.91 -25.91
C ASN A 171 9.06 -23.04 -26.56
N LYS A 172 10.09 -22.40 -25.99
CA LYS A 172 11.47 -22.45 -26.49
C LYS A 172 12.02 -23.87 -26.49
N HIS A 173 11.58 -24.69 -25.53
CA HIS A 173 11.97 -26.09 -25.40
C HIS A 173 10.98 -27.07 -26.02
N GLY A 174 9.97 -26.59 -26.75
CA GLY A 174 8.97 -27.44 -27.40
C GLY A 174 8.06 -28.18 -26.41
N ILE A 175 7.96 -27.72 -25.16
CA ILE A 175 7.10 -28.33 -24.15
C ILE A 175 5.71 -27.70 -24.21
N THR A 176 4.69 -28.55 -24.26
CA THR A 176 3.29 -28.15 -24.16
C THR A 176 2.66 -28.89 -22.98
N ILE A 177 2.09 -28.14 -22.04
CA ILE A 177 1.29 -28.70 -20.96
C ILE A 177 -0.14 -28.88 -21.49
N PRO A 178 -0.74 -30.08 -21.40
CA PRO A 178 -2.11 -30.29 -21.85
C PRO A 178 -3.11 -29.38 -21.14
N LYS A 179 -4.21 -29.09 -21.81
CA LYS A 179 -5.31 -28.31 -21.23
C LYS A 179 -5.89 -29.07 -20.02
N ASP A 180 -6.22 -28.33 -18.96
CA ASP A 180 -6.79 -28.84 -17.70
C ASP A 180 -5.86 -29.83 -16.96
N GLU A 181 -4.60 -29.95 -17.39
CA GLU A 181 -3.56 -30.67 -16.64
C GLU A 181 -3.11 -29.82 -15.46
N LYS A 182 -3.20 -30.39 -14.27
CA LYS A 182 -2.83 -29.73 -13.01
C LYS A 182 -1.45 -30.18 -12.57
N LEU A 183 -0.56 -29.21 -12.41
CA LEU A 183 0.79 -29.42 -11.92
C LEU A 183 0.95 -28.70 -10.58
N THR A 184 1.72 -29.28 -9.67
CA THR A 184 2.18 -28.62 -8.44
C THR A 184 3.69 -28.56 -8.48
N PHE A 185 4.21 -27.33 -8.49
CA PHE A 185 5.63 -27.01 -8.46
C PHE A 185 6.03 -26.86 -7.00
N THR A 186 6.89 -27.75 -6.49
CA THR A 186 7.37 -27.72 -5.10
C THR A 186 8.86 -27.44 -5.09
N ILE A 187 9.29 -26.40 -4.37
CA ILE A 187 10.64 -25.88 -4.39
C ILE A 187 11.32 -26.08 -3.03
N GLU A 188 12.45 -26.76 -3.06
CA GLU A 188 13.38 -26.90 -1.95
C GLU A 188 14.33 -25.68 -1.95
N PRO A 189 14.44 -24.93 -0.83
CA PRO A 189 15.13 -23.64 -0.82
C PRO A 189 16.66 -23.68 -0.70
N ASN A 190 17.26 -24.74 -0.16
CA ASN A 190 18.71 -24.78 0.10
C ASN A 190 19.51 -24.83 -1.21
N TYR A 191 19.03 -25.60 -2.20
CA TYR A 191 19.65 -25.72 -3.52
C TYR A 191 18.80 -25.11 -4.64
N TYR A 192 17.62 -24.58 -4.34
CA TYR A 192 16.65 -24.11 -5.33
C TYR A 192 16.37 -25.19 -6.38
N THR A 193 16.01 -26.38 -5.89
CA THR A 193 15.57 -27.50 -6.74
C THR A 193 14.07 -27.61 -6.71
N LEU A 194 13.49 -27.97 -7.85
CA LEU A 194 12.05 -28.02 -8.08
C LEU A 194 11.63 -29.43 -8.44
N LYS A 195 10.51 -29.87 -7.85
CA LYS A 195 9.81 -31.10 -8.20
C LYS A 195 8.39 -30.79 -8.69
N ILE A 196 7.99 -31.45 -9.77
CA ILE A 196 6.66 -31.40 -10.36
C ILE A 196 5.85 -32.60 -9.85
N ASN A 197 4.67 -32.32 -9.34
CA ASN A 197 3.69 -33.33 -8.92
C ASN A 197 2.33 -33.05 -9.60
N GLY A 198 1.39 -33.99 -9.50
CA GLY A 198 0.00 -33.81 -9.96
C GLY A 198 -0.31 -34.35 -11.35
N THR A 199 0.71 -34.52 -12.21
CA THR A 199 0.55 -35.17 -13.53
C THR A 199 0.80 -36.67 -13.50
N LYS A 200 0.12 -37.40 -14.40
CA LYS A 200 0.42 -38.81 -14.71
C LYS A 200 1.49 -38.97 -15.79
N ASP A 201 1.83 -37.91 -16.51
CA ASP A 201 2.88 -37.92 -17.52
C ASP A 201 4.23 -37.62 -16.87
N GLU A 202 4.92 -38.68 -16.46
CA GLU A 202 6.25 -38.59 -15.86
C GLU A 202 7.28 -37.96 -16.81
N ASN A 203 7.12 -38.13 -18.13
CA ASN A 203 8.03 -37.52 -19.10
C ASN A 203 7.83 -36.01 -19.19
N LEU A 204 6.58 -35.53 -19.12
CA LEU A 204 6.28 -34.10 -19.06
C LEU A 204 6.85 -33.48 -17.79
N ALA A 205 6.63 -34.12 -16.63
CA ALA A 205 7.18 -33.67 -15.36
C ALA A 205 8.71 -33.57 -15.42
N GLN A 206 9.39 -34.65 -15.85
CA GLN A 206 10.84 -34.69 -15.95
C GLN A 206 11.38 -33.64 -16.92
N ALA A 207 10.72 -33.44 -18.08
CA ALA A 207 11.16 -32.44 -19.06
C ALA A 207 11.10 -31.01 -18.50
N ILE A 208 10.07 -30.68 -17.72
CA ILE A 208 9.95 -29.36 -17.06
C ILE A 208 11.00 -29.23 -15.96
N GLU A 209 11.17 -30.25 -15.11
CA GLU A 209 12.18 -30.28 -14.06
C GLU A 209 13.60 -30.11 -14.63
N ASP A 210 13.94 -30.82 -15.70
CA ASP A 210 15.27 -30.78 -16.33
C ASP A 210 15.62 -29.37 -16.80
N ILE A 211 14.66 -28.63 -17.36
CA ILE A 211 14.90 -27.27 -17.84
C ILE A 211 15.04 -26.28 -16.69
N LEU A 212 14.16 -26.36 -15.69
CA LEU A 212 14.15 -25.41 -14.58
C LEU A 212 15.33 -25.63 -13.64
N ASN A 213 15.64 -26.89 -13.31
CA ASN A 213 16.69 -27.24 -12.37
C ASN A 213 18.10 -27.08 -12.96
N LYS A 214 18.28 -27.10 -14.28
CA LYS A 214 19.60 -26.99 -14.92
C LYS A 214 20.37 -25.71 -14.58
N ASN A 215 19.67 -24.57 -14.43
CA ASN A 215 20.29 -23.29 -14.07
C ASN A 215 19.89 -22.79 -12.68
N SER A 216 18.90 -23.41 -12.01
CA SER A 216 18.30 -23.01 -10.72
C SER A 216 17.78 -21.56 -10.61
N GLU A 217 18.20 -20.63 -11.47
CA GLU A 217 17.81 -19.23 -11.42
C GLU A 217 16.30 -19.08 -11.67
N ASN A 218 15.73 -19.81 -12.62
CA ASN A 218 14.28 -19.81 -12.82
C ASN A 218 13.52 -20.40 -11.63
N VAL A 219 14.07 -21.41 -10.96
CA VAL A 219 13.49 -21.99 -9.74
C VAL A 219 13.56 -20.98 -8.59
N LYS A 220 14.71 -20.33 -8.41
CA LYS A 220 14.93 -19.29 -7.41
C LYS A 220 14.00 -18.08 -7.63
N GLN A 221 13.81 -17.67 -8.88
CA GLN A 221 12.88 -16.58 -9.22
C GLN A 221 11.43 -16.99 -8.95
N LEU A 222 11.04 -18.23 -9.26
CA LEU A 222 9.71 -18.73 -8.91
C LEU A 222 9.52 -18.82 -7.37
N PHE A 223 10.53 -19.26 -6.63
CA PHE A 223 10.53 -19.27 -5.18
C PHE A 223 10.32 -17.86 -4.61
N PHE A 224 11.11 -16.89 -5.07
CA PHE A 224 10.97 -15.50 -4.67
C PHE A 224 9.62 -14.93 -5.05
N HIS A 225 9.08 -15.30 -6.21
CA HIS A 225 7.76 -14.87 -6.62
C HIS A 225 6.70 -15.34 -5.60
N ILE A 226 6.69 -16.62 -5.22
CA ILE A 226 5.78 -17.13 -4.17
C ILE A 226 5.98 -16.35 -2.85
N ASN A 227 7.23 -16.10 -2.46
CA ASN A 227 7.54 -15.36 -1.23
C ASN A 227 7.05 -13.90 -1.27
N TYR A 228 7.20 -13.20 -2.40
CA TYR A 228 6.74 -11.81 -2.55
C TYR A 228 5.20 -11.70 -2.60
N MET A 229 4.52 -12.73 -3.09
CA MET A 229 3.05 -12.77 -3.22
C MET A 229 2.34 -13.33 -1.99
N LYS A 230 3.08 -13.64 -0.91
CA LYS A 230 2.50 -14.24 0.30
C LYS A 230 1.50 -13.30 0.97
N SER A 231 0.38 -13.85 1.42
CA SER A 231 -0.49 -13.16 2.38
C SER A 231 -0.14 -13.54 3.82
N ASP A 232 -0.54 -12.71 4.78
CA ASP A 232 -0.30 -12.96 6.21
C ASP A 232 -1.00 -14.23 6.72
N SER A 233 -2.03 -14.71 6.00
CA SER A 233 -2.74 -15.95 6.31
C SER A 233 -2.12 -17.20 5.67
N SER A 234 -1.00 -17.07 4.95
CA SER A 234 -0.45 -18.17 4.18
C SER A 234 0.10 -19.29 5.07
N THR A 235 -0.46 -20.50 4.91
CA THR A 235 -0.11 -21.70 5.69
C THR A 235 1.24 -22.33 5.30
N GLN A 236 1.83 -21.89 4.18
CA GLN A 236 3.16 -22.35 3.79
C GLN A 236 4.26 -21.76 4.68
N PHE A 237 4.01 -20.58 5.24
CA PHE A 237 4.95 -19.81 6.04
C PHE A 237 4.74 -20.05 7.52
N THR A 238 5.85 -20.21 8.24
CA THR A 238 5.89 -20.17 9.69
C THR A 238 7.17 -19.45 10.07
N LYS A 239 7.16 -18.75 11.21
CA LYS A 239 8.34 -18.04 11.69
C LYS A 239 9.60 -18.91 11.71
N GLU A 240 9.50 -20.15 12.17
CA GLU A 240 10.67 -21.06 12.24
C GLU A 240 11.26 -21.41 10.86
N LYS A 241 10.41 -21.67 9.87
CA LYS A 241 10.84 -21.89 8.47
C LYS A 241 11.49 -20.65 7.87
N GLU A 242 10.90 -19.48 8.09
CA GLU A 242 11.41 -18.20 7.60
C GLU A 242 12.76 -17.86 8.26
N ASP A 243 12.88 -18.04 9.57
CA ASP A 243 14.12 -17.83 10.31
C ASP A 243 15.24 -18.76 9.79
N LYS A 244 14.95 -20.06 9.57
CA LYS A 244 15.91 -21.01 8.96
C LYS A 244 16.34 -20.54 7.56
N TRP A 245 15.37 -20.21 6.70
CA TRP A 245 15.66 -19.75 5.33
C TRP A 245 16.51 -18.48 5.33
N ASN A 246 16.22 -17.51 6.20
CA ASN A 246 16.96 -16.26 6.34
C ASN A 246 18.42 -16.51 6.74
N ILE A 247 18.66 -17.36 7.76
CA ILE A 247 20.03 -17.63 8.22
C ILE A 247 20.83 -18.48 7.21
N VAL A 248 20.20 -19.44 6.53
CA VAL A 248 20.85 -20.22 5.46
C VAL A 248 21.31 -19.29 4.33
N ASN A 249 20.44 -18.42 3.83
CA ASN A 249 20.81 -17.51 2.75
C ASN A 249 21.86 -16.49 3.19
N SER A 250 21.74 -15.95 4.41
CA SER A 250 22.73 -15.02 4.96
C SER A 250 24.10 -15.71 5.09
N ALA A 251 24.14 -16.92 5.64
CA ALA A 251 25.37 -17.70 5.75
C ALA A 251 26.00 -17.94 4.37
N LYS A 252 25.21 -18.35 3.38
CA LYS A 252 25.68 -18.56 2.00
C LYS A 252 26.20 -17.28 1.36
N GLU A 253 25.53 -16.15 1.57
CA GLU A 253 25.94 -14.85 1.03
C GLU A 253 27.29 -14.39 1.59
N PHE A 254 27.46 -14.49 2.92
CA PHE A 254 28.66 -13.99 3.58
C PHE A 254 29.81 -14.99 3.58
N THR A 255 29.57 -16.29 3.45
CA THR A 255 30.63 -17.30 3.57
C THR A 255 30.85 -18.12 2.30
N GLY A 256 29.88 -18.13 1.38
CA GLY A 256 29.87 -19.00 0.20
C GLY A 256 29.41 -20.42 0.48
N TYR A 257 29.24 -20.83 1.74
CA TYR A 257 28.83 -22.20 2.10
C TYR A 257 27.32 -22.33 2.24
N ASN A 258 26.78 -23.45 1.76
CA ASN A 258 25.42 -23.87 2.07
C ASN A 258 25.44 -24.63 3.40
N LEU A 259 24.63 -24.21 4.38
CA LEU A 259 24.59 -24.84 5.70
C LEU A 259 24.20 -26.32 5.66
N ALA A 260 23.40 -26.72 4.66
CA ALA A 260 23.00 -28.11 4.46
C ALA A 260 24.19 -29.06 4.18
N ASP A 261 25.32 -28.52 3.69
CA ASP A 261 26.52 -29.31 3.36
C ASP A 261 27.54 -29.38 4.50
N LEU A 262 27.31 -28.67 5.61
CA LEU A 262 28.32 -28.46 6.65
C LEU A 262 28.19 -29.42 7.83
N GLU A 263 29.34 -29.76 8.42
CA GLU A 263 29.37 -30.49 9.68
C GLU A 263 28.92 -29.58 10.84
N VAL A 264 28.07 -30.12 11.71
CA VAL A 264 27.71 -29.47 12.97
C VAL A 264 28.46 -30.17 14.11
N LYS A 265 29.24 -29.41 14.87
CA LYS A 265 29.96 -29.91 16.05
C LYS A 265 29.59 -29.08 17.28
N GLY A 266 28.77 -29.68 18.15
CA GLY A 266 28.20 -28.97 19.30
C GLY A 266 27.21 -27.92 18.83
N ASP A 267 27.49 -26.65 19.09
CA ASP A 267 26.64 -25.52 18.73
C ASP A 267 27.19 -24.67 17.56
N ARG A 268 28.04 -25.28 16.71
CA ARG A 268 28.72 -24.58 15.61
C ARG A 268 28.68 -25.35 14.31
N PHE A 269 28.50 -24.61 13.22
CA PHE A 269 28.76 -25.07 11.86
C PHE A 269 30.24 -24.92 11.52
N LEU A 270 30.83 -25.96 10.93
CA LEU A 270 32.22 -25.97 10.52
C LEU A 270 32.34 -26.00 8.99
N ALA A 271 33.19 -25.14 8.45
CA ALA A 271 33.62 -25.23 7.06
C ALA A 271 34.45 -26.51 6.83
N PRO A 272 34.66 -26.96 5.58
CA PRO A 272 35.38 -28.20 5.28
C PRO A 272 36.82 -28.29 5.83
N ASP A 273 37.45 -27.14 6.11
CA ASP A 273 38.79 -27.04 6.72
C ASP A 273 38.77 -27.07 8.26
N GLY A 274 37.59 -27.22 8.88
CA GLY A 274 37.37 -27.19 10.32
C GLY A 274 37.23 -25.79 10.91
N THR A 275 37.24 -24.73 10.09
CA THR A 275 37.01 -23.36 10.55
C THR A 275 35.57 -23.16 11.00
N ASP A 276 35.37 -22.52 12.15
CA ASP A 276 34.07 -22.01 12.58
C ASP A 276 33.46 -21.07 11.53
N LEU A 277 32.27 -21.42 11.02
CA LEU A 277 31.60 -20.67 9.97
C LEU A 277 31.30 -19.23 10.37
N PHE A 278 30.94 -18.99 11.65
CA PHE A 278 30.64 -17.63 12.10
C PHE A 278 31.87 -16.73 12.07
N ARG A 279 33.08 -17.29 12.23
CA ARG A 279 34.34 -16.55 12.06
C ARG A 279 34.50 -16.04 10.63
N ILE A 280 34.17 -16.87 9.63
CA ILE A 280 34.20 -16.49 8.21
C ILE A 280 33.13 -15.43 7.94
N PHE A 281 31.91 -15.66 8.43
CA PHE A 281 30.79 -14.73 8.30
C PHE A 281 31.18 -13.35 8.82
N LYS A 282 31.68 -13.28 10.06
CA LYS A 282 32.07 -12.04 10.72
C LYS A 282 33.16 -11.31 9.94
N ASN A 283 34.20 -12.00 9.49
CA ASN A 283 35.29 -11.37 8.74
C ASN A 283 34.78 -10.74 7.44
N ASN A 284 33.96 -11.47 6.68
CA ASN A 284 33.41 -10.98 5.42
C ASN A 284 32.37 -9.88 5.62
N PHE A 285 31.60 -9.93 6.72
CA PHE A 285 30.72 -8.84 7.14
C PHE A 285 31.52 -7.57 7.45
N ASP A 286 32.62 -7.69 8.20
CA ASP A 286 33.50 -6.59 8.58
C ASP A 286 34.14 -5.91 7.36
N GLU A 287 34.53 -6.71 6.35
CA GLU A 287 35.09 -6.22 5.08
C GLU A 287 34.04 -5.53 4.22
N ARG A 288 32.84 -6.09 4.10
CA ARG A 288 31.76 -5.54 3.27
C ARG A 288 31.15 -4.28 3.91
N TYR A 289 31.09 -4.22 5.23
CA TYR A 289 30.47 -3.14 5.99
C TYR A 289 31.42 -2.58 7.05
N PRO A 290 32.47 -1.83 6.65
CA PRO A 290 33.40 -1.22 7.59
C PRO A 290 32.72 -0.16 8.47
N ASN A 291 31.65 0.48 7.97
CA ASN A 291 30.86 1.51 8.67
C ASN A 291 29.35 1.22 8.50
N PRO A 292 28.78 0.25 9.22
CA PRO A 292 27.45 -0.29 8.92
C PRO A 292 26.26 0.65 9.24
N GLY A 293 26.49 1.87 9.73
CA GLY A 293 25.44 2.85 10.09
C GLY A 293 24.60 2.47 11.32
N PHE A 294 24.57 1.19 11.69
CA PHE A 294 23.94 0.62 12.87
C PHE A 294 24.99 0.02 13.82
N ASP A 295 24.55 -0.39 15.02
CA ASP A 295 25.42 -1.15 15.92
C ASP A 295 25.77 -2.52 15.32
N LYS A 296 26.97 -2.56 14.74
CA LYS A 296 27.63 -3.73 14.18
C LYS A 296 27.54 -4.96 15.10
N ASN A 297 27.77 -4.76 16.40
CA ASN A 297 27.82 -5.88 17.34
C ASN A 297 26.43 -6.49 17.52
N THR A 298 25.38 -5.67 17.54
CA THR A 298 23.99 -6.14 17.58
C THR A 298 23.66 -7.03 16.39
N ILE A 299 24.08 -6.65 15.17
CA ILE A 299 23.86 -7.46 13.95
C ILE A 299 24.62 -8.79 14.03
N LEU A 300 25.91 -8.75 14.40
CA LEU A 300 26.73 -9.94 14.49
C LEU A 300 26.21 -10.92 15.57
N ILE A 301 25.83 -10.40 16.74
CA ILE A 301 25.22 -11.21 17.82
C ILE A 301 23.92 -11.86 17.35
N TYR A 302 23.10 -11.14 16.59
CA TYR A 302 21.88 -11.71 16.03
C TYR A 302 22.19 -12.93 15.13
N TYR A 303 23.11 -12.79 14.18
CA TYR A 303 23.48 -13.89 13.29
C TYR A 303 24.19 -15.05 14.01
N GLU A 304 25.07 -14.75 14.97
CA GLU A 304 25.72 -15.76 15.81
C GLU A 304 24.69 -16.61 16.55
N ASN A 305 23.72 -15.96 17.18
CA ASN A 305 22.65 -16.63 17.91
C ASN A 305 21.79 -17.50 16.98
N GLN A 306 21.42 -17.00 15.80
CA GLN A 306 20.63 -17.78 14.83
C GLN A 306 21.38 -19.03 14.35
N LEU A 307 22.68 -18.92 14.03
CA LEU A 307 23.52 -20.06 13.66
C LEU A 307 23.67 -21.06 14.82
N THR A 308 23.92 -20.55 16.03
CA THR A 308 24.11 -21.36 17.23
C THR A 308 22.84 -22.14 17.56
N GLU A 309 21.69 -21.48 17.54
CA GLU A 309 20.40 -22.12 17.82
C GLU A 309 20.03 -23.15 16.75
N LEU A 310 20.27 -22.87 15.48
CA LEU A 310 20.06 -23.85 14.40
C LEU A 310 20.98 -25.06 14.55
N ALA A 311 22.27 -24.85 14.88
CA ALA A 311 23.21 -25.94 15.15
C ALA A 311 22.78 -26.81 16.33
N ARG A 312 22.34 -26.20 17.44
CA ARG A 312 21.84 -26.91 18.64
C ARG A 312 20.59 -27.73 18.38
N LYS A 313 19.63 -27.17 17.65
CA LYS A 313 18.42 -27.89 17.24
C LYS A 313 18.73 -29.02 16.27
N GLY A 314 19.77 -28.87 15.46
CA GLY A 314 20.12 -29.75 14.35
C GLY A 314 19.47 -29.29 13.05
N PHE A 315 20.26 -29.17 11.99
CA PHE A 315 19.82 -28.60 10.72
C PHE A 315 18.57 -29.28 10.14
N GLU A 316 18.53 -30.60 10.15
CA GLU A 316 17.40 -31.42 9.65
C GLU A 316 16.16 -31.40 10.55
N ASN A 317 16.30 -31.00 11.83
CA ASN A 317 15.19 -30.97 12.78
C ASN A 317 14.36 -29.68 12.69
N VAL A 318 14.91 -28.64 12.04
CA VAL A 318 14.20 -27.39 11.78
C VAL A 318 13.63 -27.45 10.37
N PRO A 319 12.31 -27.26 10.16
CA PRO A 319 11.71 -27.42 8.84
C PRO A 319 12.21 -26.34 7.87
N ASP A 320 12.47 -26.73 6.63
CA ASP A 320 12.77 -25.79 5.54
C ASP A 320 11.53 -25.04 5.08
N LEU A 321 11.74 -23.83 4.55
CA LEU A 321 10.71 -23.06 3.85
C LEU A 321 10.47 -23.64 2.46
N VAL A 322 9.97 -24.88 2.40
CA VAL A 322 9.53 -25.49 1.13
C VAL A 322 8.26 -24.77 0.67
N LEU A 323 8.32 -24.20 -0.53
CA LEU A 323 7.22 -23.44 -1.13
C LEU A 323 6.66 -24.19 -2.34
N SER A 324 5.35 -24.18 -2.45
CA SER A 324 4.62 -24.81 -3.54
C SER A 324 3.67 -23.83 -4.23
N ILE A 325 3.47 -24.06 -5.53
CA ILE A 325 2.51 -23.35 -6.33
C ILE A 325 1.84 -24.27 -7.36
N GLU A 326 0.54 -24.09 -7.57
CA GLU A 326 -0.19 -24.84 -8.59
C GLU A 326 -0.07 -24.16 -9.95
N TYR A 327 -0.18 -24.94 -11.02
CA TYR A 327 -0.24 -24.46 -12.39
C TYR A 327 -1.30 -25.24 -13.16
N GLU A 328 -2.18 -24.51 -13.83
CA GLU A 328 -3.20 -25.06 -14.71
C GLU A 328 -3.55 -24.01 -15.77
N ASN A 329 -3.81 -24.45 -17.00
CA ASN A 329 -4.34 -23.58 -18.05
C ASN A 329 -3.54 -22.27 -18.24
N ARG A 330 -2.21 -22.39 -18.27
CA ARG A 330 -1.25 -21.29 -18.49
C ARG A 330 -1.13 -20.28 -17.35
N SER A 331 -1.62 -20.63 -16.16
CA SER A 331 -1.56 -19.75 -15.00
C SER A 331 -1.08 -20.47 -13.76
N PHE A 332 -0.26 -19.78 -12.97
CA PHE A 332 0.08 -20.20 -11.62
C PHE A 332 -0.96 -19.74 -10.59
N TYR A 333 -1.24 -20.57 -9.59
CA TYR A 333 -2.21 -20.34 -8.53
C TYR A 333 -1.59 -20.54 -7.15
N ASP A 334 -1.75 -19.55 -6.27
CA ASP A 334 -1.23 -19.55 -4.91
C ASP A 334 -1.85 -20.66 -4.04
N ILE A 335 -1.02 -21.35 -3.26
CA ILE A 335 -1.43 -22.42 -2.34
C ILE A 335 -1.40 -21.92 -0.90
N GLY A 336 -2.37 -22.35 -0.11
CA GLY A 336 -2.34 -22.17 1.34
C GLY A 336 -2.72 -20.77 1.81
N GLN A 337 -3.23 -19.92 0.93
CA GLN A 337 -3.75 -18.58 1.22
C GLN A 337 -5.09 -18.33 0.52
N LYS A 338 -5.86 -17.36 1.02
CA LYS A 338 -7.18 -17.01 0.47
C LYS A 338 -7.06 -16.18 -0.81
N GLU A 339 -6.23 -15.15 -0.77
CA GLU A 339 -5.96 -14.27 -1.90
C GLU A 339 -5.13 -15.03 -2.94
N ASN A 340 -5.64 -15.09 -4.16
CA ASN A 340 -4.99 -15.77 -5.26
C ASN A 340 -4.85 -14.82 -6.44
N TYR A 341 -3.66 -14.79 -7.02
CA TYR A 341 -3.30 -13.91 -8.13
C TYR A 341 -3.41 -14.60 -9.49
N GLY A 342 -3.70 -15.90 -9.51
CA GLY A 342 -3.90 -16.66 -10.73
C GLY A 342 -4.99 -16.08 -11.61
N THR A 343 -4.89 -16.37 -12.91
CA THR A 343 -5.77 -15.80 -13.93
C THR A 343 -7.24 -16.09 -13.59
N GLY A 344 -8.06 -15.04 -13.55
CA GLY A 344 -9.48 -15.14 -13.18
C GLY A 344 -9.77 -15.28 -11.68
N LYS A 345 -8.76 -15.14 -10.80
CA LYS A 345 -8.92 -15.18 -9.35
C LYS A 345 -8.69 -13.84 -8.66
N THR A 346 -8.47 -12.76 -9.41
CA THR A 346 -8.10 -11.42 -8.90
C THR A 346 -9.28 -10.47 -8.63
N ALA A 347 -10.53 -10.92 -8.81
CA ALA A 347 -11.72 -10.07 -8.63
C ALA A 347 -11.83 -9.42 -7.23
N TRP A 348 -11.28 -10.08 -6.21
CA TRP A 348 -11.23 -9.57 -4.84
C TRP A 348 -10.49 -8.23 -4.72
N ILE A 349 -9.55 -7.93 -5.63
CA ILE A 349 -8.79 -6.66 -5.62
C ILE A 349 -9.75 -5.50 -5.95
N GLU A 350 -10.58 -5.66 -6.97
CA GLU A 350 -11.57 -4.67 -7.38
C GLU A 350 -12.66 -4.52 -6.31
N GLU A 351 -13.19 -5.62 -5.79
CA GLU A 351 -14.18 -5.61 -4.70
C GLU A 351 -13.64 -4.88 -3.46
N TRP A 352 -12.38 -5.12 -3.10
CA TRP A 352 -11.71 -4.48 -1.99
C TRP A 352 -11.50 -2.98 -2.23
N ASN A 353 -11.12 -2.59 -3.45
CA ASN A 353 -10.97 -1.18 -3.83
C ASN A 353 -12.31 -0.43 -3.76
N ILE A 354 -13.40 -1.05 -4.24
CA ILE A 354 -14.75 -0.47 -4.16
C ILE A 354 -15.17 -0.28 -2.70
N ALA A 355 -14.95 -1.29 -1.85
CA ALA A 355 -15.28 -1.22 -0.43
C ALA A 355 -14.51 -0.09 0.27
N LYS A 356 -13.17 -0.04 0.09
CA LYS A 356 -12.33 1.02 0.67
C LYS A 356 -12.67 2.41 0.17
N THR A 357 -12.95 2.56 -1.12
CA THR A 357 -13.38 3.84 -1.71
C THR A 357 -14.69 4.31 -1.08
N SER A 358 -15.62 3.39 -0.86
CA SER A 358 -16.90 3.70 -0.21
C SER A 358 -16.70 4.15 1.24
N GLU A 359 -15.86 3.47 2.00
CA GLU A 359 -15.49 3.85 3.37
C GLU A 359 -14.80 5.22 3.43
N TYR A 360 -13.83 5.45 2.55
CA TYR A 360 -13.14 6.74 2.43
C TYR A 360 -14.11 7.88 2.14
N ASN A 361 -15.01 7.71 1.16
CA ASN A 361 -16.00 8.73 0.81
C ASN A 361 -16.98 8.99 1.96
N ALA A 362 -17.41 7.95 2.68
CA ALA A 362 -18.24 8.10 3.88
C ALA A 362 -17.53 8.90 4.98
N ALA A 363 -16.23 8.68 5.18
CA ALA A 363 -15.42 9.45 6.14
C ALA A 363 -15.23 10.91 5.70
N GLN A 364 -14.94 11.16 4.42
CA GLN A 364 -14.80 12.52 3.88
C GLN A 364 -16.10 13.31 3.96
N ASN A 365 -17.25 12.68 3.69
CA ASN A 365 -18.54 13.33 3.86
C ASN A 365 -18.79 13.75 5.32
N LYS A 366 -18.34 12.95 6.30
CA LYS A 366 -18.41 13.32 7.74
C LYS A 366 -17.52 14.51 8.07
N ILE A 367 -16.33 14.58 7.49
CA ILE A 367 -15.39 15.71 7.70
C ILE A 367 -15.93 16.98 7.04
N ASN A 368 -16.39 16.89 5.79
CA ASN A 368 -16.97 18.01 5.04
C ASN A 368 -18.28 18.51 5.67
N TYR A 369 -19.09 17.59 6.21
CA TYR A 369 -20.26 17.95 7.01
C TYR A 369 -19.85 18.70 8.28
N LYS A 370 -18.80 18.27 9.00
CA LYS A 370 -18.30 19.02 10.16
C LYS A 370 -17.77 20.39 9.75
N SER A 371 -17.01 20.51 8.66
CA SER A 371 -16.37 21.76 8.24
C SER A 371 -17.32 22.80 7.65
N GLN A 372 -18.48 22.41 7.10
CA GLN A 372 -19.49 23.40 6.66
C GLN A 372 -20.15 24.17 7.83
N TYR A 373 -19.93 23.74 9.08
CA TYR A 373 -20.43 24.40 10.29
C TYR A 373 -19.31 25.01 11.17
N THR A 374 -18.04 25.02 10.70
CA THR A 374 -16.89 25.54 11.46
C THR A 374 -16.57 27.01 11.20
N GLU A 375 -17.55 27.91 11.33
CA GLU A 375 -17.24 29.28 11.72
C GLU A 375 -17.53 29.53 13.21
N ASN A 376 -18.28 28.66 13.90
CA ASN A 376 -18.48 28.73 15.36
C ASN A 376 -18.86 27.36 16.00
N PRO A 377 -17.91 26.62 16.61
CA PRO A 377 -18.17 25.31 17.24
C PRO A 377 -19.31 25.29 18.28
N SER A 378 -19.59 26.44 18.92
CA SER A 378 -20.70 26.57 19.87
C SER A 378 -22.09 26.54 19.23
N GLU A 379 -22.24 26.91 17.96
CA GLU A 379 -23.54 26.94 17.28
C GLU A 379 -23.99 25.56 16.81
N PHE A 380 -23.05 24.69 16.41
CA PHE A 380 -23.35 23.31 16.03
C PHE A 380 -23.83 22.46 17.22
N THR A 381 -23.15 22.57 18.36
CA THR A 381 -23.62 21.91 19.58
C THR A 381 -25.00 22.44 20.00
N ARG A 382 -25.27 23.73 19.83
CA ARG A 382 -26.59 24.32 20.11
C ARG A 382 -27.67 23.84 19.15
N SER A 383 -27.38 23.68 17.86
CA SER A 383 -28.38 23.21 16.88
C SER A 383 -28.74 21.73 17.07
N ILE A 384 -27.76 20.87 17.38
CA ILE A 384 -28.01 19.47 17.78
C ILE A 384 -28.81 19.44 19.08
N ASN A 385 -28.37 20.16 20.11
CA ASN A 385 -29.08 20.17 21.39
C ASN A 385 -30.51 20.75 21.26
N LYS A 386 -30.75 21.69 20.34
CA LYS A 386 -32.08 22.21 20.01
C LYS A 386 -32.95 21.15 19.35
N TYR A 387 -32.38 20.38 18.42
CA TYR A 387 -33.06 19.26 17.77
C TYR A 387 -33.39 18.14 18.76
N ASP A 388 -32.44 17.75 19.60
CA ASP A 388 -32.63 16.72 20.62
C ASP A 388 -33.68 17.15 21.65
N LEU A 389 -33.63 18.40 22.13
CA LEU A 389 -34.63 18.96 23.02
C LEU A 389 -36.02 19.00 22.37
N ALA A 390 -36.12 19.43 21.11
CA ALA A 390 -37.40 19.48 20.41
C ALA A 390 -38.03 18.09 20.26
N ASN A 391 -37.23 17.09 19.90
CA ASN A 391 -37.72 15.70 19.79
C ASN A 391 -38.09 15.09 21.13
N GLU A 392 -37.27 15.31 22.17
CA GLU A 392 -37.55 14.82 23.52
C GLU A 392 -38.84 15.44 24.07
N LEU A 393 -39.05 16.76 23.93
CA LEU A 393 -40.29 17.39 24.38
C LEU A 393 -41.50 16.88 23.60
N LYS A 394 -41.37 16.71 22.29
CA LYS A 394 -42.43 16.15 21.45
C LYS A 394 -42.76 14.72 21.85
N ASP A 395 -41.76 13.93 22.16
CA ASP A 395 -41.95 12.55 22.60
C ASP A 395 -42.57 12.52 24.01
N VAL A 396 -41.97 13.17 25.01
CA VAL A 396 -42.34 13.02 26.43
C VAL A 396 -43.63 13.75 26.78
N ILE A 397 -43.82 14.97 26.29
CA ILE A 397 -44.97 15.82 26.66
C ILE A 397 -45.86 16.21 25.47
N GLY A 398 -45.51 15.82 24.24
CA GLY A 398 -46.33 16.08 23.06
C GLY A 398 -46.27 17.51 22.51
N TYR A 399 -45.31 18.33 22.95
CA TYR A 399 -45.17 19.72 22.53
C TYR A 399 -44.02 19.92 21.54
N ASP A 400 -44.26 20.67 20.47
CA ASP A 400 -43.20 21.16 19.59
C ASP A 400 -42.53 22.38 20.21
N LEU A 401 -41.20 22.35 20.32
CA LEU A 401 -40.42 23.44 20.91
C LEU A 401 -40.66 24.78 20.19
N ASN A 402 -40.94 24.76 18.88
CA ASN A 402 -41.15 25.97 18.09
C ASN A 402 -42.53 26.62 18.30
N ASP A 403 -43.48 25.90 18.90
CA ASP A 403 -44.85 26.38 19.15
C ASP A 403 -45.03 27.03 20.54
N LEU A 404 -43.96 27.02 21.35
CA LEU A 404 -44.00 27.46 22.74
C LEU A 404 -43.75 28.96 22.86
N LYS A 405 -44.43 29.59 23.83
CA LYS A 405 -44.21 31.01 24.14
C LYS A 405 -43.05 31.16 25.11
N GLU A 406 -42.04 31.91 24.72
CA GLU A 406 -40.93 32.26 25.61
C GLU A 406 -41.25 33.52 26.44
N GLU A 407 -41.15 33.43 27.77
CA GLU A 407 -41.39 34.55 28.69
C GLU A 407 -40.51 34.42 29.95
N ASN A 408 -39.77 35.48 30.30
CA ASN A 408 -38.95 35.57 31.52
C ASN A 408 -38.00 34.37 31.77
N GLY A 409 -37.32 33.88 30.73
CA GLY A 409 -36.37 32.77 30.89
C GLY A 409 -36.99 31.37 30.83
N LYS A 410 -38.29 31.27 30.49
CA LYS A 410 -39.09 30.04 30.51
C LYS A 410 -39.85 29.84 29.20
N PHE A 411 -40.11 28.58 28.87
CA PHE A 411 -41.01 28.19 27.79
C PHE A 411 -42.36 27.79 28.35
N LEU A 412 -43.43 28.38 27.82
CA LEU A 412 -44.78 28.23 28.32
C LEU A 412 -45.71 27.65 27.24
N THR A 413 -46.67 26.83 27.67
CA THR A 413 -47.79 26.41 26.82
C THR A 413 -48.70 27.60 26.50
N SER A 414 -49.62 27.43 25.54
CA SER A 414 -50.67 28.42 25.25
C SER A 414 -51.59 28.73 26.45
N LYS A 415 -51.60 27.86 27.48
CA LYS A 415 -52.33 28.05 28.73
C LYS A 415 -51.48 28.66 29.86
N GLY A 416 -50.20 28.95 29.60
CA GLY A 416 -49.28 29.54 30.58
C GLY A 416 -48.59 28.52 31.49
N GLU A 417 -48.59 27.23 31.14
CA GLU A 417 -47.94 26.19 31.95
C GLU A 417 -46.44 26.10 31.61
N ASP A 418 -45.60 25.92 32.63
CA ASP A 418 -44.15 25.80 32.47
C ASP A 418 -43.77 24.44 31.89
N ILE A 419 -43.10 24.47 30.73
CA ILE A 419 -42.72 23.28 29.97
C ILE A 419 -41.72 22.42 30.72
N PHE A 420 -40.84 23.03 31.52
CA PHE A 420 -39.90 22.27 32.33
C PHE A 420 -40.59 21.47 33.44
N GLU A 421 -41.61 22.06 34.07
CA GLU A 421 -42.40 21.39 35.11
C GLU A 421 -43.27 20.26 34.54
N LEU A 422 -43.87 20.48 33.35
CA LEU A 422 -44.60 19.44 32.63
C LEU A 422 -43.67 18.29 32.21
N TYR A 423 -42.50 18.61 31.67
CA TYR A 423 -41.49 17.62 31.29
C TYR A 423 -41.07 16.78 32.48
N LYS A 424 -40.73 17.41 33.62
CA LYS A 424 -40.33 16.69 34.84
C LYS A 424 -41.41 15.75 35.36
N LYS A 425 -42.68 16.18 35.31
CA LYS A 425 -43.83 15.38 35.74
C LYS A 425 -44.06 14.17 34.82
N GLU A 426 -44.05 14.36 33.50
CA GLU A 426 -44.30 13.27 32.55
C GLU A 426 -43.08 12.36 32.36
N LEU A 427 -41.86 12.84 32.60
CA LEU A 427 -40.68 12.00 32.60
C LEU A 427 -40.77 10.87 33.64
N GLN A 428 -41.34 11.19 34.83
CA GLN A 428 -41.60 10.21 35.89
C GLN A 428 -42.69 9.20 35.54
N SER A 429 -43.66 9.58 34.71
CA SER A 429 -44.76 8.70 34.29
C SER A 429 -44.39 7.83 33.08
N LYS A 430 -43.51 8.33 32.21
CA LYS A 430 -43.21 7.72 30.90
C LYS A 430 -42.07 6.69 30.91
N TYR A 431 -41.01 6.90 31.69
CA TYR A 431 -39.85 6.00 31.69
C TYR A 431 -39.65 5.31 33.05
N PHE A 432 -39.30 4.02 33.02
CA PHE A 432 -39.04 3.19 34.22
C PHE A 432 -37.52 3.08 34.49
N PHE A 433 -36.85 4.21 34.73
CA PHE A 433 -35.42 4.25 35.10
C PHE A 433 -35.22 4.65 36.58
N SER A 434 -34.00 4.46 37.13
CA SER A 434 -33.68 4.86 38.52
C SER A 434 -33.88 6.36 38.75
N LYS A 435 -34.16 6.74 40.01
CA LYS A 435 -34.40 8.14 40.37
C LYS A 435 -33.24 9.07 39.96
N ASP A 436 -32.01 8.60 40.13
CA ASP A 436 -30.80 9.37 39.78
C ASP A 436 -30.69 9.62 38.26
N LEU A 437 -31.10 8.66 37.42
CA LEU A 437 -31.12 8.82 35.96
C LEU A 437 -32.25 9.77 35.51
N GLN A 438 -33.40 9.74 36.20
CA GLN A 438 -34.48 10.69 35.95
C GLN A 438 -34.06 12.12 36.31
N GLU A 439 -33.35 12.29 37.42
CA GLU A 439 -32.80 13.59 37.85
C GLU A 439 -31.74 14.10 36.85
N ALA A 440 -30.77 13.27 36.45
CA ALA A 440 -29.75 13.64 35.47
C ALA A 440 -30.35 14.06 34.11
N LYS A 441 -31.37 13.32 33.62
CA LYS A 441 -32.04 13.64 32.36
C LYS A 441 -32.88 14.92 32.47
N SER A 442 -33.58 15.11 33.60
CA SER A 442 -34.31 16.34 33.90
C SER A 442 -33.37 17.55 33.96
N ASP A 443 -32.24 17.44 34.63
CA ASP A 443 -31.26 18.52 34.75
C ASP A 443 -30.64 18.88 33.40
N TYR A 444 -30.31 17.90 32.57
CA TYR A 444 -29.77 18.12 31.22
C TYR A 444 -30.71 18.97 30.36
N PHE A 445 -31.96 18.52 30.16
CA PHE A 445 -32.92 19.25 29.32
C PHE A 445 -33.40 20.55 29.98
N GLY A 446 -33.47 20.60 31.31
CA GLY A 446 -33.77 21.82 32.06
C GLY A 446 -32.71 22.91 31.88
N ASN A 447 -31.44 22.52 31.82
CA ASN A 447 -30.35 23.45 31.53
C ASN A 447 -30.39 23.92 30.06
N LEU A 448 -30.70 23.03 29.11
CA LEU A 448 -30.89 23.42 27.71
C LEU A 448 -32.01 24.43 27.53
N LEU A 449 -33.17 24.24 28.18
CA LEU A 449 -34.28 25.22 28.15
C LEU A 449 -33.82 26.58 28.69
N LYS A 450 -33.11 26.62 29.82
CA LYS A 450 -32.60 27.88 30.39
C LYS A 450 -31.59 28.56 29.47
N ASP A 451 -30.67 27.80 28.90
CA ASP A 451 -29.61 28.35 28.05
C ASP A 451 -30.15 28.82 26.70
N PHE A 452 -31.11 28.09 26.12
CA PHE A 452 -31.76 28.52 24.88
C PHE A 452 -32.69 29.71 25.07
N SER A 453 -33.33 29.87 26.23
CA SER A 453 -34.08 31.09 26.52
C SER A 453 -33.17 32.31 26.68
N LYS A 454 -31.95 32.15 27.22
CA LYS A 454 -30.99 33.27 27.25
C LYS A 454 -30.53 33.70 25.86
N ILE A 455 -30.44 32.76 24.92
CA ILE A 455 -29.97 32.99 23.54
C ILE A 455 -31.12 33.45 22.64
N GLY A 456 -32.35 32.99 22.90
CA GLY A 456 -33.52 33.09 22.03
C GLY A 456 -33.50 32.00 20.95
N LEU A 457 -34.56 31.20 20.85
CA LEU A 457 -34.62 30.05 19.92
C LEU A 457 -34.41 30.42 18.45
N ASN A 458 -34.86 31.61 18.04
CA ASN A 458 -34.71 32.11 16.67
C ASN A 458 -33.25 32.43 16.31
N ASN A 459 -32.39 32.61 17.31
CA ASN A 459 -30.96 32.86 17.13
C ASN A 459 -30.14 31.55 17.12
N ILE A 460 -30.81 30.39 17.23
CA ILE A 460 -30.17 29.07 17.16
C ILE A 460 -30.62 28.41 15.86
N PRO A 461 -29.67 28.13 14.93
CA PRO A 461 -29.98 27.45 13.68
C PRO A 461 -30.66 26.09 13.91
N ASN A 462 -31.64 25.76 13.06
CA ASN A 462 -32.26 24.44 13.09
C ASN A 462 -31.31 23.40 12.48
N PHE A 463 -31.26 22.22 13.10
CA PHE A 463 -30.56 21.08 12.54
C PHE A 463 -31.46 20.37 11.52
N GLU A 464 -31.03 20.30 10.27
CA GLU A 464 -31.74 19.57 9.21
C GLU A 464 -31.05 18.24 8.93
N THR A 465 -31.72 17.14 9.24
CA THR A 465 -31.24 15.77 8.96
C THR A 465 -31.42 15.45 7.48
N LYS A 466 -30.32 15.17 6.76
CA LYS A 466 -30.44 14.76 5.34
C LYS A 466 -30.97 13.33 5.16
N LYS A 467 -30.86 12.45 6.18
CA LYS A 467 -31.52 11.13 6.29
C LYS A 467 -31.68 10.69 7.75
N GLU A 468 -32.75 9.98 8.10
CA GLU A 468 -33.02 9.43 9.46
C GLU A 468 -31.94 8.43 9.93
N GLU A 469 -31.33 7.68 9.01
CA GLU A 469 -30.28 6.69 9.29
C GLU A 469 -28.96 7.33 9.77
N ASP A 470 -28.68 8.59 9.40
CA ASP A 470 -27.50 9.33 9.85
C ASP A 470 -27.60 9.71 11.33
N LEU A 471 -28.82 9.89 11.86
CA LEU A 471 -29.05 10.29 13.24
C LEU A 471 -28.74 9.16 14.24
N MET A 472 -29.17 7.94 13.94
CA MET A 472 -28.91 6.76 14.79
C MET A 472 -27.43 6.38 14.84
N GLN A 473 -26.64 6.66 13.79
CA GLN A 473 -25.19 6.47 13.81
C GLN A 473 -24.43 7.58 14.55
N ILE A 474 -25.00 8.78 14.64
CA ILE A 474 -24.43 9.91 15.39
C ILE A 474 -24.75 9.75 16.88
N LEU A 475 -25.99 9.42 17.24
CA LEU A 475 -26.42 9.22 18.63
C LEU A 475 -25.76 8.00 19.30
N ASN A 476 -25.53 6.90 18.56
CA ASN A 476 -24.79 5.74 19.08
C ASN A 476 -23.29 6.00 19.34
N LYS A 477 -22.75 7.16 18.94
CA LYS A 477 -21.32 7.52 19.10
C LYS A 477 -21.08 8.75 19.97
N ILE A 478 -22.13 9.37 20.49
CA ILE A 478 -22.01 10.17 21.71
C ILE A 478 -22.03 9.11 22.81
N GLU A 479 -20.89 8.89 23.46
CA GLU A 479 -20.80 7.97 24.59
C GLU A 479 -22.02 8.17 25.50
N PRO A 480 -22.76 7.11 25.90
CA PRO A 480 -23.60 7.26 27.06
C PRO A 480 -22.66 7.74 28.17
N LEU A 481 -22.94 8.92 28.72
CA LEU A 481 -22.27 9.40 29.93
C LEU A 481 -22.17 8.20 30.87
N GLU A 482 -20.96 7.67 31.03
CA GLU A 482 -20.62 6.77 32.11
C GLU A 482 -20.78 7.61 33.38
N ILE A 483 -22.01 7.66 33.88
CA ILE A 483 -22.27 8.05 35.25
C ILE A 483 -21.78 6.85 36.05
N TYR A 484 -20.60 7.01 36.63
CA TYR A 484 -20.09 6.14 37.68
C TYR A 484 -21.20 5.86 38.69
N VAL A 485 -21.52 4.57 38.86
CA VAL A 485 -22.03 4.00 40.11
C VAL A 485 -21.09 2.90 40.53
#